data_AF-A0AAU0NT04-F1
#
_entry.id   AF-A0AAU0NT04-F1
#
_cell.length_a   1.000
_cell.length_b   1.000
_cell.length_c   1.000
_cell.angle_alpha   90.00
_cell.angle_beta   90.00
_cell.angle_gamma   90.00
#
_symmetry.space_group_name_H-M   'P 1'
#
loop_
_entity.id
_entity.type
_entity.pdbx_description
1 polymer ?
#
loop_
_entity_poly.entity_id
_entity_poly.type
_entity_poly.pdbx_seq_one_letter_code
_entity_poly.pdbx_strand_id
1 'polypeptide(L)'
;MFKIDIVENIKLSLDLTIESFENIYNNNNDAKSYKLAIINLHNAFELTFKFMILNRNEFMLFSYTGSNFTNILDKYKTAKKYNYNSLLSYLENNPSETQPHTVSFDVAYKILAYMYNIPEFDEHFLFQLNVLENLRNKLTHFQATINKIDFILLVTLFDKCIDLLNEEIKKYKNSKQNFWKGKEYTEYAEYTFQKRFKFNQISENIAKNEILDEQKYKLILGIVLEGCNMIDLDPNDYDKFAEICYKARTKEFKNIYSKKNEEKIKSLIAQDIYILLQSYLIYNEPLYHMGVDVLSQTSLTEFAKSIIKRKWINSSSICKELMIKNQVSVDSILNETEDIETEDIGFDGF
;
A
#
# COMPACT_ATOMS: atom_id res chain seq x y z
N MET A 1 27.24 19.65 -13.35
CA MET A 1 25.79 19.52 -13.13
C MET A 1 25.43 18.07 -13.40
N PHE A 2 24.80 17.37 -12.46
CA PHE A 2 24.32 16.00 -12.67
C PHE A 2 22.88 16.07 -13.19
N LYS A 3 22.55 15.30 -14.22
CA LYS A 3 21.19 15.12 -14.73
C LYS A 3 20.79 13.69 -14.39
N ILE A 4 19.68 13.53 -13.69
CA ILE A 4 19.08 12.22 -13.38
C ILE A 4 17.80 12.16 -14.19
N ASP A 5 17.65 11.13 -15.03
CA ASP A 5 16.40 10.93 -15.77
C ASP A 5 15.31 10.26 -14.93
N ILE A 6 14.09 10.15 -15.47
CA ILE A 6 12.96 9.63 -14.71
C ILE A 6 13.18 8.18 -14.26
N VAL A 7 13.76 7.32 -15.11
CA VAL A 7 13.96 5.91 -14.78
C VAL A 7 15.10 5.75 -13.77
N GLU A 8 16.19 6.49 -13.94
CA GLU A 8 17.27 6.55 -12.95
C GLU A 8 16.77 7.03 -11.59
N ASN A 9 15.89 8.03 -11.56
CA ASN A 9 15.31 8.56 -10.32
C ASN A 9 14.38 7.56 -9.62
N ILE A 10 13.60 6.79 -10.40
CA ILE A 10 12.81 5.67 -9.86
C ILE A 10 13.75 4.63 -9.22
N LYS A 11 14.79 4.22 -9.93
CA LYS A 11 15.76 3.21 -9.45
C LYS A 11 16.47 3.66 -8.17
N LEU A 12 16.91 4.92 -8.10
CA LEU A 12 17.49 5.49 -6.89
C LEU A 12 16.51 5.44 -5.71
N SER A 13 15.23 5.73 -5.94
CA SER A 13 14.21 5.64 -4.89
C SER A 13 13.98 4.19 -4.42
N LEU A 14 14.04 3.22 -5.34
CA LEU A 14 13.98 1.80 -5.00
C LEU A 14 15.23 1.34 -4.22
N ASP A 15 16.42 1.78 -4.61
CA ASP A 15 17.68 1.47 -3.93
C ASP A 15 17.68 2.00 -2.49
N LEU A 16 17.23 3.24 -2.28
CA LEU A 16 17.07 3.82 -0.94
C LEU A 16 16.00 3.09 -0.10
N THR A 17 14.99 2.51 -0.75
CA THR A 17 14.00 1.65 -0.08
C THR A 17 14.65 0.35 0.38
N ILE A 18 15.50 -0.28 -0.46
CA ILE A 18 16.27 -1.48 -0.10
C ILE A 18 17.18 -1.21 1.09
N GLU A 19 17.94 -0.12 1.08
CA GLU A 19 18.81 0.26 2.20
C GLU A 19 18.01 0.37 3.51
N SER A 20 16.81 0.96 3.44
CA SER A 20 15.91 1.08 4.57
C SER A 20 15.38 -0.28 5.04
N PHE A 21 15.02 -1.18 4.12
CA PHE A 21 14.62 -2.55 4.44
C PHE A 21 15.76 -3.37 5.06
N GLU A 22 16.99 -3.17 4.62
CA GLU A 22 18.17 -3.81 5.23
C GLU A 22 18.41 -3.33 6.65
N ASN A 23 18.21 -2.04 6.93
CA ASN A 23 18.29 -1.52 8.29
C ASN A 23 17.17 -2.08 9.18
N ILE A 24 15.93 -2.20 8.65
CA ILE A 24 14.82 -2.84 9.37
C ILE A 24 15.10 -4.32 9.63
N TYR A 25 15.71 -5.04 8.67
CA TYR A 25 16.16 -6.42 8.84
C TYR A 25 17.12 -6.55 10.03
N ASN A 26 18.09 -5.64 10.14
CA ASN A 26 19.09 -5.65 11.20
C ASN A 26 18.55 -5.15 12.55
N ASN A 27 17.61 -4.20 12.52
CA ASN A 27 16.97 -3.61 13.68
C ASN A 27 15.49 -3.28 13.40
N ASN A 28 14.60 -4.20 13.78
CA ASN A 28 13.16 -4.07 13.54
C ASN A 28 12.47 -2.94 14.34
N ASN A 29 13.20 -2.25 15.22
CA ASN A 29 12.69 -1.11 15.98
C ASN A 29 13.19 0.24 15.42
N ASP A 30 13.87 0.24 14.28
CA ASP A 30 14.42 1.46 13.68
C ASP A 30 13.33 2.29 12.96
N ALA A 31 12.65 3.15 13.74
CA ALA A 31 11.62 4.06 13.23
C ALA A 31 12.10 4.98 12.09
N LYS A 32 13.39 5.36 12.08
CA LYS A 32 13.97 6.17 10.99
C LYS A 32 13.95 5.38 9.69
N SER A 33 14.33 4.11 9.74
CA SER A 33 14.35 3.26 8.55
C SER A 33 12.94 2.96 8.03
N TYR A 34 11.95 2.76 8.92
CA TYR A 34 10.54 2.69 8.50
C TYR A 34 10.07 3.96 7.80
N LYS A 35 10.34 5.14 8.36
CA LYS A 35 9.99 6.43 7.76
C LYS A 35 10.61 6.60 6.37
N LEU A 36 11.90 6.28 6.23
CA LEU A 36 12.61 6.38 4.95
C LEU A 36 12.07 5.39 3.92
N ALA A 37 11.78 4.14 4.31
CA ALA A 37 11.18 3.16 3.43
C ALA A 37 9.84 3.64 2.86
N ILE A 38 8.95 4.18 3.71
CA ILE A 38 7.64 4.70 3.28
C ILE A 38 7.80 5.87 2.29
N ILE A 39 8.65 6.85 2.62
CA ILE A 39 8.85 8.05 1.78
C ILE A 39 9.43 7.65 0.41
N ASN A 40 10.47 6.80 0.42
CA ASN A 40 11.16 6.42 -0.80
C ASN A 40 10.31 5.51 -1.69
N LEU A 41 9.54 4.58 -1.10
CA LEU A 41 8.62 3.72 -1.84
C LEU A 41 7.48 4.53 -2.46
N HIS A 42 6.89 5.46 -1.70
CA HIS A 42 5.88 6.38 -2.23
C HIS A 42 6.43 7.19 -3.42
N ASN A 43 7.65 7.73 -3.30
CA ASN A 43 8.29 8.47 -4.39
C ASN A 43 8.55 7.57 -5.61
N ALA A 44 9.01 6.33 -5.40
CA ALA A 44 9.25 5.37 -6.48
C ALA A 44 7.96 5.08 -7.25
N PHE A 45 6.84 4.87 -6.58
CA PHE A 45 5.53 4.71 -7.22
C PHE A 45 5.08 5.97 -7.95
N GLU A 46 5.16 7.14 -7.31
CA GLU A 46 4.75 8.41 -7.94
C GLU A 46 5.48 8.62 -9.27
N LEU A 47 6.80 8.41 -9.27
CA LEU A 47 7.63 8.52 -10.46
C LEU A 47 7.31 7.41 -11.48
N THR A 48 7.08 6.17 -11.04
CA THR A 48 6.67 5.06 -11.91
C THR A 48 5.35 5.36 -12.61
N PHE A 49 4.35 5.87 -11.87
CA PHE A 49 3.06 6.24 -12.45
C PHE A 49 3.20 7.38 -13.45
N LYS A 50 4.02 8.39 -13.13
CA LYS A 50 4.34 9.49 -14.05
C LYS A 50 5.03 8.99 -15.32
N PHE A 51 5.94 8.02 -15.20
CA PHE A 51 6.59 7.39 -16.35
C PHE A 51 5.58 6.63 -17.23
N MET A 52 4.68 5.86 -16.61
CA MET A 52 3.59 5.17 -17.32
C MET A 52 2.65 6.16 -18.03
N ILE A 53 2.27 7.26 -17.38
CA ILE A 53 1.44 8.31 -17.98
C ILE A 53 2.18 8.95 -19.17
N LEU A 54 3.45 9.32 -18.98
CA LEU A 54 4.28 9.95 -19.99
C LEU A 54 4.38 9.11 -21.27
N ASN A 55 4.57 7.79 -21.14
CA ASN A 55 4.66 6.87 -22.28
C ASN A 55 3.36 6.74 -23.07
N ARG A 56 2.23 7.15 -22.50
CA ARG A 56 0.91 7.12 -23.14
C ARG A 56 0.51 8.49 -23.67
N ASN A 57 0.50 9.51 -22.81
CA ASN A 57 0.15 10.87 -23.16
C ASN A 57 0.80 11.89 -22.20
N GLU A 58 1.77 12.65 -22.72
CA GLU A 58 2.46 13.72 -21.99
C GLU A 58 1.48 14.77 -21.41
N PHE A 59 0.38 15.09 -22.10
CA PHE A 59 -0.56 16.11 -21.61
C PHE A 59 -1.17 15.73 -20.27
N MET A 60 -1.37 14.44 -20.00
CA MET A 60 -1.95 13.94 -18.75
C MET A 60 -0.97 13.97 -17.57
N LEU A 61 0.32 14.26 -17.81
CA LEU A 61 1.34 14.32 -16.78
C LEU A 61 1.25 15.60 -15.92
N PHE A 62 0.71 16.68 -16.47
CA PHE A 62 0.71 17.99 -15.83
C PHE A 62 -0.58 18.28 -15.07
N SER A 63 -0.48 19.03 -13.98
CA SER A 63 -1.64 19.48 -13.20
C SER A 63 -2.21 20.78 -13.78
N TYR A 64 -3.46 20.78 -14.22
CA TYR A 64 -4.10 21.95 -14.84
C TYR A 64 -4.89 22.82 -13.85
N THR A 65 -4.57 22.76 -12.56
CA THR A 65 -5.31 23.50 -11.52
C THR A 65 -4.89 24.97 -11.46
N GLY A 66 -5.88 25.87 -11.41
CA GLY A 66 -5.67 27.31 -11.17
C GLY A 66 -4.78 27.99 -12.21
N SER A 67 -3.83 28.81 -11.75
CA SER A 67 -2.89 29.53 -12.62
C SER A 67 -1.95 28.62 -13.41
N ASN A 68 -1.83 27.33 -13.04
CA ASN A 68 -0.95 26.40 -13.74
C ASN A 68 -1.46 26.04 -15.14
N PHE A 69 -2.78 26.10 -15.38
CA PHE A 69 -3.37 25.84 -16.70
C PHE A 69 -2.75 26.74 -17.77
N THR A 70 -2.80 28.05 -17.56
CA THR A 70 -2.26 29.05 -18.50
C THR A 70 -0.75 28.89 -18.68
N ASN A 71 -0.03 28.65 -17.58
CA ASN A 71 1.42 28.42 -17.60
C ASN A 71 1.80 27.22 -18.49
N ILE A 72 1.13 26.07 -18.34
CA ILE A 72 1.37 24.88 -19.16
C ILE A 72 1.09 25.18 -20.63
N LEU A 73 -0.06 25.79 -20.94
CA LEU A 73 -0.42 26.11 -22.33
C LEU A 73 0.57 27.06 -22.99
N ASP A 74 1.02 28.10 -22.28
CA ASP A 74 1.97 29.06 -22.81
C ASP A 74 3.36 28.44 -23.01
N LYS A 75 3.75 27.50 -22.14
CA LYS A 75 4.97 26.70 -22.34
C LYS A 75 4.85 25.75 -23.53
N TYR A 76 3.70 25.12 -23.77
CA TYR A 76 3.46 24.34 -24.99
C TYR A 76 3.54 25.20 -26.25
N LYS A 77 2.94 26.39 -26.25
CA LYS A 77 3.05 27.35 -27.37
C LYS A 77 4.50 27.74 -27.61
N THR A 78 5.25 27.99 -26.54
CA THR A 78 6.67 28.34 -26.59
C THR A 78 7.51 27.19 -27.14
N ALA A 79 7.34 25.97 -26.61
CA ALA A 79 7.99 24.77 -27.12
C ALA A 79 7.74 24.58 -28.63
N LYS A 80 6.48 24.74 -29.07
CA LYS A 80 6.11 24.67 -30.50
C LYS A 80 6.78 25.76 -31.33
N LYS A 81 6.86 27.01 -30.83
CA LYS A 81 7.56 28.12 -31.49
C LYS A 81 9.04 27.82 -31.71
N TYR A 82 9.66 27.10 -30.79
CA TYR A 82 11.05 26.64 -30.89
C TYR A 82 11.21 25.26 -31.56
N ASN A 83 10.17 24.76 -32.24
CA ASN A 83 10.17 23.48 -32.97
C ASN A 83 10.43 22.23 -32.10
N TYR A 84 10.08 22.26 -30.82
CA TYR A 84 10.07 21.06 -29.98
C TYR A 84 8.79 20.26 -30.19
N ASN A 85 8.93 18.93 -30.24
CA ASN A 85 7.81 18.00 -30.42
C ASN A 85 7.09 17.62 -29.10
N SER A 86 7.65 18.02 -27.96
CA SER A 86 7.09 17.80 -26.63
C SER A 86 7.53 18.91 -25.67
N LEU A 87 6.73 19.15 -24.63
CA LEU A 87 7.05 20.15 -23.62
C LEU A 87 8.25 19.72 -22.77
N LEU A 88 8.34 18.44 -22.42
CA LEU A 88 9.48 17.87 -21.71
C LEU A 88 10.77 17.99 -22.50
N SER A 89 10.76 17.74 -23.81
CA SER A 89 11.96 17.94 -24.63
C SER A 89 12.37 19.41 -24.64
N TYR A 90 11.42 20.35 -24.60
CA TYR A 90 11.74 21.77 -24.46
C TYR A 90 12.37 22.05 -23.09
N LEU A 91 11.75 21.61 -21.99
CA LEU A 91 12.25 21.83 -20.63
C LEU A 91 13.63 21.20 -20.37
N GLU A 92 13.88 20.01 -20.92
CA GLU A 92 15.18 19.33 -20.81
C GLU A 92 16.33 20.08 -21.49
N ASN A 93 16.03 20.80 -22.58
CA ASN A 93 17.02 21.60 -23.31
C ASN A 93 17.11 23.05 -22.79
N ASN A 94 16.23 23.44 -21.86
CA ASN A 94 16.16 24.79 -21.30
C ASN A 94 16.04 24.71 -19.76
N PRO A 95 17.11 24.30 -19.05
CA PRO A 95 17.05 24.01 -17.61
C PRO A 95 16.78 25.24 -16.73
N SER A 96 16.90 26.46 -17.28
CA SER A 96 16.52 27.71 -16.61
C SER A 96 15.02 27.95 -16.57
N GLU A 97 14.23 27.23 -17.38
CA GLU A 97 12.78 27.34 -17.40
C GLU A 97 12.15 26.74 -16.14
N THR A 98 11.19 27.45 -15.54
CA THR A 98 10.40 26.90 -14.44
C THR A 98 9.61 25.69 -14.92
N GLN A 99 9.72 24.55 -14.23
CA GLN A 99 8.96 23.37 -14.60
C GLN A 99 7.49 23.50 -14.14
N PRO A 100 6.50 23.15 -14.98
CA PRO A 100 5.12 23.08 -14.54
C PRO A 100 4.93 22.00 -13.48
N HIS A 101 3.95 22.19 -12.59
CA HIS A 101 3.59 21.13 -11.65
C HIS A 101 3.06 19.91 -12.39
N THR A 102 3.54 18.73 -11.99
CA THR A 102 3.02 17.43 -12.44
C THR A 102 1.87 16.99 -11.54
N VAL A 103 1.07 16.04 -12.00
CA VAL A 103 0.00 15.42 -11.19
C VAL A 103 0.58 14.85 -9.88
N SER A 104 -0.20 14.88 -8.80
CA SER A 104 0.13 14.25 -7.53
C SER A 104 0.07 12.72 -7.63
N PHE A 105 0.59 12.02 -6.61
CA PHE A 105 0.51 10.56 -6.49
C PHE A 105 -0.92 10.03 -6.66
N ASP A 106 -1.88 10.62 -5.96
CA ASP A 106 -3.28 10.17 -5.99
C ASP A 106 -3.94 10.35 -7.36
N VAL A 107 -3.68 11.49 -8.00
CA VAL A 107 -4.19 11.78 -9.33
C VAL A 107 -3.52 10.85 -10.36
N ALA A 108 -2.22 10.56 -10.19
CA ALA A 108 -1.48 9.71 -11.13
C ALA A 108 -2.05 8.28 -11.17
N TYR A 109 -2.24 7.61 -10.03
CA TYR A 109 -2.80 6.25 -10.06
C TYR A 109 -4.26 6.23 -10.50
N LYS A 110 -5.05 7.28 -10.21
CA LYS A 110 -6.45 7.40 -10.68
C LYS A 110 -6.53 7.53 -12.21
N ILE A 111 -5.61 8.28 -12.83
CA ILE A 111 -5.51 8.34 -14.28
C ILE A 111 -5.22 6.95 -14.86
N LEU A 112 -4.24 6.24 -14.28
CA LEU A 112 -3.88 4.89 -14.74
C LEU A 112 -5.04 3.89 -14.57
N ALA A 113 -5.70 3.91 -13.42
CA ALA A 113 -6.80 2.99 -13.09
C ALA A 113 -8.07 3.27 -13.89
N TYR A 114 -8.52 4.53 -13.98
CA TYR A 114 -9.87 4.84 -14.48
C TYR A 114 -9.89 5.46 -15.88
N MET A 115 -8.81 6.13 -16.31
CA MET A 115 -8.76 6.69 -17.66
C MET A 115 -8.09 5.74 -18.64
N TYR A 116 -7.04 5.04 -18.20
CA TYR A 116 -6.36 4.05 -19.02
C TYR A 116 -6.80 2.61 -18.74
N ASN A 117 -7.63 2.36 -17.72
CA ASN A 117 -8.16 1.04 -17.39
C ASN A 117 -7.08 -0.04 -17.32
N ILE A 118 -5.96 0.28 -16.67
CA ILE A 118 -4.83 -0.64 -16.53
C ILE A 118 -5.25 -1.77 -15.57
N PRO A 119 -5.34 -3.04 -16.03
CA PRO A 119 -5.89 -4.14 -15.23
C PRO A 119 -5.16 -4.41 -13.92
N GLU A 120 -3.88 -4.05 -13.85
CA GLU A 120 -3.04 -4.23 -12.67
C GLU A 120 -3.45 -3.31 -11.50
N PHE A 121 -4.30 -2.29 -11.74
CA PHE A 121 -4.90 -1.38 -10.76
C PHE A 121 -6.31 -1.84 -10.33
N ASP A 122 -6.37 -3.03 -9.74
CA ASP A 122 -7.57 -3.52 -9.07
C ASP A 122 -7.88 -2.76 -7.77
N GLU A 123 -9.09 -2.93 -7.23
CA GLU A 123 -9.53 -2.26 -6.01
C GLU A 123 -8.62 -2.52 -4.81
N HIS A 124 -8.05 -3.73 -4.75
CA HIS A 124 -7.16 -4.12 -3.69
C HIS A 124 -5.84 -3.33 -3.74
N PHE A 125 -5.21 -3.24 -4.91
CA PHE A 125 -4.00 -2.46 -5.10
C PHE A 125 -4.27 -0.96 -4.89
N LEU A 126 -5.42 -0.45 -5.34
CA LEU A 126 -5.83 0.93 -5.07
C LEU A 126 -5.97 1.22 -3.57
N PHE A 127 -6.53 0.28 -2.79
CA PHE A 127 -6.58 0.38 -1.34
C PHE A 127 -5.17 0.45 -0.74
N GLN A 128 -4.25 -0.44 -1.15
CA GLN A 128 -2.87 -0.43 -0.67
C GLN A 128 -2.14 0.89 -0.97
N LEU A 129 -2.35 1.47 -2.16
CA LEU A 129 -1.80 2.78 -2.53
C LEU A 129 -2.35 3.90 -1.65
N ASN A 130 -3.64 3.88 -1.34
CA ASN A 130 -4.26 4.84 -0.40
C ASN A 130 -3.67 4.71 1.01
N VAL A 131 -3.45 3.48 1.49
CA VAL A 131 -2.78 3.25 2.78
C VAL A 131 -1.36 3.81 2.77
N LEU A 132 -0.57 3.56 1.71
CA LEU A 132 0.77 4.13 1.57
C LEU A 132 0.77 5.66 1.57
N GLU A 133 -0.16 6.28 0.84
CA GLU A 133 -0.35 7.73 0.80
C GLU A 133 -0.66 8.30 2.19
N ASN A 134 -1.59 7.68 2.91
CA ASN A 134 -1.96 8.09 4.27
C ASN A 134 -0.79 7.97 5.24
N LEU A 135 -0.03 6.87 5.18
CA LEU A 135 1.18 6.70 6.00
C LEU A 135 2.20 7.80 5.71
N ARG A 136 2.49 8.06 4.43
CA ARG A 136 3.41 9.12 4.00
C ARG A 136 2.94 10.51 4.45
N ASN A 137 1.65 10.81 4.32
CA ASN A 137 1.09 12.12 4.71
C ASN A 137 1.16 12.34 6.22
N LYS A 138 0.81 11.33 7.03
CA LYS A 138 0.97 11.40 8.49
C LYS A 138 2.43 11.66 8.90
N LEU A 139 3.39 11.01 8.23
CA LEU A 139 4.83 11.15 8.51
C LEU A 139 5.44 12.50 8.10
N THR A 140 4.81 13.21 7.17
CA THR A 140 5.31 14.48 6.62
C THR A 140 4.73 15.71 7.30
N HIS A 141 3.50 15.62 7.83
CA HIS A 141 2.79 16.81 8.33
C HIS A 141 2.71 16.93 9.85
N PHE A 142 2.78 15.83 10.63
CA PHE A 142 2.70 15.93 12.10
C PHE A 142 3.37 14.74 12.80
N GLN A 143 2.56 13.84 13.34
CA GLN A 143 2.96 12.63 14.06
C GLN A 143 2.27 11.44 13.41
N ALA A 144 2.99 10.33 13.32
CA ALA A 144 2.48 9.08 12.81
C ALA A 144 2.92 7.93 13.70
N THR A 145 2.00 7.02 13.97
CA THR A 145 2.32 5.68 14.48
C THR A 145 2.56 4.77 13.29
N ILE A 146 3.74 4.17 13.22
CA ILE A 146 4.07 3.13 12.24
C ILE A 146 4.06 1.80 12.98
N ASN A 147 3.24 0.87 12.53
CA ASN A 147 3.21 -0.48 13.07
C ASN A 147 4.27 -1.32 12.35
N LYS A 148 4.97 -2.21 13.05
CA LYS A 148 5.89 -3.17 12.40
C LYS A 148 5.18 -3.99 11.32
N ILE A 149 3.92 -4.28 11.55
CA ILE A 149 3.02 -4.97 10.63
C ILE A 149 2.94 -4.26 9.25
N ASP A 150 3.11 -2.93 9.19
CA ASP A 150 3.14 -2.16 7.94
C ASP A 150 4.31 -2.60 7.03
N PHE A 151 5.37 -3.21 7.58
CA PHE A 151 6.47 -3.76 6.79
C PHE A 151 6.00 -4.79 5.74
N ILE A 152 4.97 -5.59 6.07
CA ILE A 152 4.41 -6.60 5.16
C ILE A 152 3.80 -5.91 3.92
N LEU A 153 3.06 -4.82 4.13
CA LEU A 153 2.54 -3.97 3.07
C LEU A 153 3.67 -3.40 2.22
N LEU A 154 4.70 -2.83 2.86
CA LEU A 154 5.80 -2.17 2.16
C LEU A 154 6.58 -3.16 1.26
N VAL A 155 6.84 -4.38 1.72
CA VAL A 155 7.51 -5.41 0.91
C VAL A 155 6.64 -5.82 -0.29
N THR A 156 5.34 -6.00 -0.06
CA THR A 156 4.37 -6.34 -1.12
C THR A 156 4.31 -5.25 -2.19
N LEU A 157 4.17 -4.00 -1.75
CA LEU A 157 4.13 -2.83 -2.62
C LEU A 157 5.45 -2.61 -3.35
N PHE A 158 6.59 -2.85 -2.71
CA PHE A 158 7.90 -2.76 -3.34
C PHE A 158 8.02 -3.74 -4.53
N ASP A 159 7.62 -5.00 -4.34
CA ASP A 159 7.61 -6.00 -5.42
C ASP A 159 6.71 -5.54 -6.58
N LYS A 160 5.49 -5.07 -6.28
CA LYS A 160 4.54 -4.56 -7.29
C LYS A 160 5.09 -3.35 -8.05
N CYS A 161 5.81 -2.46 -7.38
CA CYS A 161 6.44 -1.30 -8.03
C CYS A 161 7.51 -1.73 -9.03
N ILE A 162 8.33 -2.73 -8.68
CA ILE A 162 9.35 -3.29 -9.59
C ILE A 162 8.69 -3.92 -10.81
N ASP A 163 7.64 -4.71 -10.60
CA ASP A 163 6.92 -5.38 -11.69
C ASP A 163 6.35 -4.34 -12.68
N LEU A 164 5.64 -3.31 -12.17
CA LEU A 164 5.11 -2.22 -12.99
C LEU A 164 6.20 -1.47 -13.76
N LEU A 165 7.31 -1.12 -13.11
CA LEU A 165 8.43 -0.44 -13.75
C LEU A 165 9.01 -1.28 -14.89
N ASN A 166 9.29 -2.56 -14.62
CA ASN A 166 9.94 -3.44 -15.59
C ASN A 166 9.02 -3.74 -16.78
N GLU A 167 7.73 -3.93 -16.53
CA GLU A 167 6.74 -4.05 -17.60
C GLU A 167 6.66 -2.79 -18.45
N GLU A 168 6.69 -1.62 -17.83
CA GLU A 168 6.63 -0.35 -18.56
C GLU A 168 7.91 -0.12 -19.37
N ILE A 169 9.09 -0.47 -18.85
CA ILE A 169 10.36 -0.48 -19.61
C ILE A 169 10.26 -1.41 -20.82
N LYS A 170 9.70 -2.62 -20.67
CA LYS A 170 9.48 -3.56 -21.79
C LYS A 170 8.53 -2.98 -22.83
N LYS A 171 7.41 -2.41 -22.40
CA LYS A 171 6.41 -1.76 -23.29
C LYS A 171 7.06 -0.59 -24.04
N TYR A 172 7.86 0.23 -23.37
CA TYR A 172 8.60 1.34 -23.96
C TYR A 172 9.55 0.86 -25.07
N LYS A 173 10.38 -0.17 -24.81
CA LYS A 173 11.29 -0.76 -25.80
C LYS A 173 10.56 -1.27 -27.05
N ASN A 174 9.39 -1.87 -26.88
CA ASN A 174 8.64 -2.52 -27.96
C ASN A 174 7.72 -1.57 -28.75
N SER A 175 7.62 -0.28 -28.38
CA SER A 175 6.68 0.64 -29.01
C SER A 175 7.13 1.12 -30.41
N LYS A 176 6.27 0.96 -31.43
CA LYS A 176 6.51 1.43 -32.81
C LYS A 176 6.73 2.94 -32.94
N GLN A 177 6.32 3.75 -31.95
CA GLN A 177 6.59 5.19 -31.93
C GLN A 177 8.10 5.51 -31.84
N ASN A 178 8.91 4.57 -31.39
CA ASN A 178 10.36 4.71 -31.30
C ASN A 178 11.11 4.40 -32.60
N PHE A 179 10.45 3.79 -33.60
CA PHE A 179 11.04 3.54 -34.92
C PHE A 179 11.19 4.84 -35.76
N TRP A 180 10.46 5.90 -35.43
CA TRP A 180 10.37 7.12 -36.24
C TRP A 180 11.04 8.36 -35.62
N LYS A 181 11.52 8.27 -34.37
CA LYS A 181 12.20 9.34 -33.65
C LYS A 181 13.67 8.97 -33.49
N GLY A 182 14.52 9.30 -34.46
CA GLY A 182 15.95 8.97 -34.50
C GLY A 182 16.83 9.63 -33.43
N LYS A 183 16.47 9.49 -32.14
CA LYS A 183 17.37 9.74 -31.02
C LYS A 183 18.04 8.43 -30.63
N GLU A 184 19.34 8.47 -30.38
CA GLU A 184 20.04 7.41 -29.64
C GLU A 184 19.35 7.29 -28.28
N TYR A 185 18.49 6.28 -28.13
CA TYR A 185 17.78 6.06 -26.89
C TYR A 185 18.73 5.42 -25.88
N THR A 186 18.81 5.99 -24.67
CA THR A 186 19.30 5.27 -23.50
C THR A 186 18.42 4.05 -23.30
N GLU A 187 18.94 2.87 -23.63
CA GLU A 187 18.23 1.62 -23.39
C GLU A 187 18.09 1.42 -21.89
N TYR A 188 16.88 1.61 -21.35
CA TYR A 188 16.63 1.35 -19.95
C TYR A 188 16.80 -0.15 -19.66
N ALA A 189 17.78 -0.49 -18.82
CA ALA A 189 17.86 -1.83 -18.26
C ALA A 189 16.71 -2.08 -17.29
N GLU A 190 16.19 -3.31 -17.26
CA GLU A 190 15.25 -3.73 -16.22
C GLU A 190 15.90 -3.59 -14.83
N TYR A 191 15.09 -3.28 -13.83
CA TYR A 191 15.52 -3.25 -12.45
C TYR A 191 15.47 -4.65 -11.86
N THR A 192 16.62 -5.16 -11.42
CA THR A 192 16.74 -6.50 -10.84
C THR A 192 17.11 -6.40 -9.37
N PHE A 193 16.36 -7.08 -8.51
CA PHE A 193 16.60 -7.10 -7.07
C PHE A 193 16.76 -8.52 -6.54
N GLN A 194 17.95 -8.85 -6.02
CA GLN A 194 18.31 -10.22 -5.63
C GLN A 194 18.01 -10.56 -4.15
N LYS A 195 17.78 -9.57 -3.27
CA LYS A 195 17.61 -9.82 -1.82
C LYS A 195 16.15 -10.09 -1.41
N ARG A 196 15.23 -10.32 -2.36
CA ARG A 196 13.78 -10.54 -2.13
C ARG A 196 13.47 -11.58 -1.04
N PHE A 197 14.23 -12.68 -1.02
CA PHE A 197 14.04 -13.75 -0.02
C PHE A 197 14.27 -13.28 1.44
N LYS A 198 15.20 -12.35 1.68
CA LYS A 198 15.53 -11.89 3.04
C LYS A 198 14.39 -11.06 3.65
N PHE A 199 13.74 -10.21 2.86
CA PHE A 199 12.65 -9.36 3.36
C PHE A 199 11.36 -10.14 3.60
N ASN A 200 11.13 -11.20 2.82
CA ASN A 200 10.06 -12.15 3.09
C ASN A 200 10.23 -12.84 4.46
N GLN A 201 11.45 -13.17 4.87
CA GLN A 201 11.69 -13.74 6.20
C GLN A 201 11.32 -12.79 7.35
N ILE A 202 11.57 -11.48 7.21
CA ILE A 202 11.15 -10.48 8.19
C ILE A 202 9.63 -10.43 8.25
N SER A 203 8.98 -10.33 7.09
CA SER A 203 7.52 -10.27 6.98
C SER A 203 6.89 -11.51 7.62
N GLU A 204 7.48 -12.69 7.40
CA GLU A 204 7.08 -13.92 8.07
C GLU A 204 7.25 -13.88 9.58
N ASN A 205 8.37 -13.35 10.08
CA ASN A 205 8.62 -13.24 11.52
C ASN A 205 7.66 -12.25 12.19
N ILE A 206 7.40 -11.10 11.55
CA ILE A 206 6.41 -10.13 12.00
C ILE A 206 5.03 -10.77 12.03
N ALA A 207 4.61 -11.42 10.94
CA ALA A 207 3.32 -12.10 10.91
C ALA A 207 3.22 -13.22 11.95
N LYS A 208 4.29 -13.98 12.21
CA LYS A 208 4.28 -15.01 13.24
C LYS A 208 4.15 -14.40 14.64
N ASN A 209 5.00 -13.43 14.97
CA ASN A 209 5.20 -12.98 16.35
C ASN A 209 4.28 -11.84 16.77
N GLU A 210 3.95 -10.92 15.86
CA GLU A 210 3.16 -9.72 16.15
C GLU A 210 1.67 -9.92 15.77
N ILE A 211 1.34 -10.99 15.03
CA ILE A 211 -0.02 -11.24 14.54
C ILE A 211 -0.52 -12.61 14.97
N LEU A 212 0.17 -13.68 14.57
CA LEU A 212 -0.26 -15.04 14.89
C LEU A 212 0.09 -15.47 16.31
N ASP A 213 0.68 -14.64 17.16
CA ASP A 213 0.77 -14.89 18.61
C ASP A 213 -0.30 -14.15 19.40
N GLU A 214 -0.73 -12.99 18.88
CA GLU A 214 -1.78 -12.16 19.44
C GLU A 214 -3.17 -12.80 19.31
N GLN A 215 -3.88 -12.90 20.44
CA GLN A 215 -5.20 -13.53 20.48
C GLN A 215 -6.23 -12.79 19.64
N LYS A 216 -6.19 -11.45 19.66
CA LYS A 216 -7.13 -10.59 18.95
C LYS A 216 -7.13 -10.83 17.44
N TYR A 217 -5.95 -11.03 16.84
CA TYR A 217 -5.85 -11.29 15.41
C TYR A 217 -6.14 -12.76 15.05
N LYS A 218 -5.76 -13.73 15.88
CA LYS A 218 -6.12 -15.15 15.69
C LYS A 218 -7.63 -15.34 15.55
N LEU A 219 -8.42 -14.61 16.35
CA LEU A 219 -9.88 -14.63 16.30
C LEU A 219 -10.39 -14.26 14.91
N ILE A 220 -9.97 -13.08 14.41
CA ILE A 220 -10.39 -12.54 13.11
C ILE A 220 -9.94 -13.47 11.99
N LEU A 221 -8.68 -13.91 12.00
CA LEU A 221 -8.14 -14.81 10.98
C LEU A 221 -8.84 -16.18 10.99
N GLY A 222 -9.24 -16.69 12.16
CA GLY A 222 -10.05 -17.90 12.27
C GLY A 222 -11.43 -17.74 11.61
N ILE A 223 -12.09 -16.60 11.84
CA ILE A 223 -13.39 -16.27 11.25
C ILE A 223 -13.30 -16.16 9.71
N VAL A 224 -12.22 -15.55 9.19
CA VAL A 224 -11.95 -15.51 7.74
C VAL A 224 -11.70 -16.93 7.21
N LEU A 225 -10.89 -17.74 7.91
CA LEU A 225 -10.51 -19.08 7.47
C LEU A 225 -11.70 -20.06 7.46
N GLU A 226 -12.63 -19.93 8.40
CA GLU A 226 -13.85 -20.73 8.48
C GLU A 226 -14.85 -20.43 7.36
N GLY A 227 -14.56 -19.42 6.52
CA GLY A 227 -15.38 -19.06 5.38
C GLY A 227 -16.66 -18.35 5.83
N CYS A 228 -16.50 -17.17 6.43
CA CYS A 228 -17.62 -16.25 6.59
C CYS A 228 -18.37 -16.11 5.26
N ASN A 229 -19.59 -16.63 5.22
CA ASN A 229 -20.47 -16.71 4.06
C ASN A 229 -20.46 -15.38 3.29
N MET A 230 -19.97 -15.38 2.04
CA MET A 230 -20.17 -14.33 1.01
C MET A 230 -20.60 -12.95 1.57
N ILE A 231 -19.74 -12.30 2.37
CA ILE A 231 -19.99 -10.90 2.72
C ILE A 231 -19.20 -10.07 1.72
N ASP A 232 -19.95 -9.39 0.87
CA ASP A 232 -19.47 -8.28 0.07
C ASP A 232 -19.10 -7.16 1.03
N LEU A 233 -17.85 -7.14 1.47
CA LEU A 233 -17.33 -6.12 2.38
C LEU A 233 -16.70 -5.05 1.52
N ASP A 234 -17.43 -3.96 1.26
CA ASP A 234 -16.78 -2.74 0.79
C ASP A 234 -15.67 -2.36 1.80
N PRO A 235 -14.50 -1.85 1.37
CA PRO A 235 -13.50 -1.23 2.25
C PRO A 235 -14.01 -0.12 3.18
N ASN A 236 -15.31 0.21 3.18
CA ASN A 236 -15.96 1.10 4.14
C ASN A 236 -16.92 0.38 5.11
N ASP A 237 -17.13 -0.93 4.96
CA ASP A 237 -18.11 -1.73 5.71
C ASP A 237 -17.50 -2.49 6.91
N TYR A 238 -16.37 -2.04 7.45
CA TYR A 238 -15.65 -2.73 8.54
C TYR A 238 -16.49 -2.94 9.79
N ASP A 239 -17.46 -2.08 10.07
CA ASP A 239 -18.38 -2.22 11.19
C ASP A 239 -19.26 -3.47 11.03
N LYS A 240 -19.66 -3.82 9.81
CA LYS A 240 -20.40 -5.06 9.53
C LYS A 240 -19.50 -6.27 9.76
N PHE A 241 -18.23 -6.20 9.36
CA PHE A 241 -17.31 -7.30 9.61
C PHE A 241 -16.98 -7.46 11.10
N ALA A 242 -16.81 -6.35 11.82
CA ALA A 242 -16.64 -6.33 13.27
C ALA A 242 -17.85 -6.92 13.99
N GLU A 243 -19.06 -6.61 13.53
CA GLU A 243 -20.31 -7.19 14.05
C GLU A 243 -20.34 -8.71 13.88
N ILE A 244 -19.93 -9.21 12.70
CA ILE A 244 -19.86 -10.65 12.41
C ILE A 244 -18.83 -11.31 13.31
N CYS A 245 -17.63 -10.73 13.42
CA CYS A 245 -16.58 -11.21 14.29
C CYS A 245 -17.05 -11.29 15.75
N TYR A 246 -17.67 -10.21 16.24
CA TYR A 246 -18.24 -10.12 17.58
C TYR A 246 -19.32 -11.20 17.82
N LYS A 247 -20.24 -11.41 16.88
CA LYS A 247 -21.31 -12.42 16.96
C LYS A 247 -20.79 -13.85 16.89
N ALA A 248 -19.88 -14.13 15.97
CA ALA A 248 -19.34 -15.47 15.73
C ALA A 248 -18.67 -16.04 16.98
N ARG A 249 -18.05 -15.18 17.80
CA ARG A 249 -17.26 -15.62 18.96
C ARG A 249 -17.63 -14.88 20.26
N THR A 250 -18.88 -14.42 20.40
CA THR A 250 -19.35 -13.64 21.57
C THR A 250 -19.06 -14.33 22.91
N LYS A 251 -19.09 -15.66 22.95
CA LYS A 251 -18.77 -16.45 24.17
C LYS A 251 -17.31 -16.31 24.60
N GLU A 252 -16.40 -16.09 23.67
CA GLU A 252 -14.96 -15.91 23.89
C GLU A 252 -14.67 -14.45 24.26
N PHE A 253 -15.40 -13.51 23.64
CA PHE A 253 -15.36 -12.10 24.04
C PHE A 253 -15.93 -11.85 25.43
N LYS A 254 -16.79 -12.70 25.99
CA LYS A 254 -17.33 -12.53 27.37
C LYS A 254 -16.25 -12.47 28.45
N ASN A 255 -15.11 -13.14 28.25
CA ASN A 255 -14.01 -13.15 29.21
C ASN A 255 -13.03 -11.98 28.97
N ILE A 256 -12.96 -11.46 27.75
CA ILE A 256 -12.03 -10.37 27.38
C ILE A 256 -12.73 -9.01 27.51
N TYR A 257 -14.05 -8.96 27.32
CA TYR A 257 -14.81 -7.73 27.26
C TYR A 257 -16.21 -7.84 27.89
N SER A 258 -16.50 -6.97 28.85
CA SER A 258 -17.78 -6.96 29.56
C SER A 258 -18.93 -6.38 28.71
N LYS A 259 -20.17 -6.85 28.97
CA LYS A 259 -21.41 -6.42 28.29
C LYS A 259 -21.68 -4.90 28.31
N LYS A 260 -21.01 -4.15 29.20
CA LYS A 260 -21.20 -2.71 29.37
C LYS A 260 -20.54 -1.87 28.27
N ASN A 261 -19.73 -2.50 27.39
CA ASN A 261 -18.89 -1.84 26.39
C ASN A 261 -19.06 -2.38 24.96
N GLU A 262 -20.22 -2.95 24.59
CA GLU A 262 -20.43 -3.59 23.27
C GLU A 262 -19.96 -2.77 22.06
N GLU A 263 -20.31 -1.48 22.00
CA GLU A 263 -19.88 -0.59 20.90
C GLU A 263 -18.36 -0.35 20.92
N LYS A 264 -17.76 -0.14 22.10
CA LYS A 264 -16.30 0.04 22.24
C LYS A 264 -15.55 -1.22 21.77
N ILE A 265 -16.10 -2.41 22.02
CA ILE A 265 -15.53 -3.68 21.57
C ILE A 265 -15.58 -3.80 20.05
N LYS A 266 -16.73 -3.50 19.44
CA LYS A 266 -16.89 -3.54 17.98
C LYS A 266 -15.93 -2.56 17.30
N SER A 267 -15.76 -1.37 17.88
CA SER A 267 -14.79 -0.38 17.42
C SER A 267 -13.35 -0.92 17.47
N LEU A 268 -12.94 -1.58 18.55
CA LEU A 268 -11.62 -2.21 18.65
C LEU A 268 -11.43 -3.34 17.63
N ILE A 269 -12.44 -4.19 17.43
CA ILE A 269 -12.40 -5.25 16.41
C ILE A 269 -12.30 -4.65 15.00
N ALA A 270 -13.04 -3.58 14.71
CA ALA A 270 -12.96 -2.87 13.43
C ALA A 270 -11.56 -2.31 13.19
N GLN A 271 -10.92 -1.76 14.23
CA GLN A 271 -9.52 -1.32 14.15
C GLN A 271 -8.55 -2.47 13.88
N ASP A 272 -8.70 -3.61 14.55
CA ASP A 272 -7.84 -4.78 14.31
C ASP A 272 -8.04 -5.36 12.90
N ILE A 273 -9.29 -5.42 12.41
CA ILE A 273 -9.61 -5.78 11.02
C ILE A 273 -8.92 -4.83 10.05
N TYR A 274 -9.00 -3.53 10.31
CA TYR A 274 -8.37 -2.51 9.49
C TYR A 274 -6.84 -2.70 9.42
N ILE A 275 -6.19 -2.99 10.56
CA ILE A 275 -4.75 -3.32 10.58
C ILE A 275 -4.44 -4.57 9.74
N LEU A 276 -5.26 -5.61 9.83
CA LEU A 276 -5.07 -6.84 9.03
C LEU A 276 -5.26 -6.60 7.52
N LEU A 277 -6.16 -5.70 7.12
CA LEU A 277 -6.33 -5.28 5.72
C LEU A 277 -5.15 -4.44 5.24
N GLN A 278 -4.77 -3.41 6.01
CA GLN A 278 -3.63 -2.55 5.69
C GLN A 278 -2.35 -3.35 5.54
N SER A 279 -2.18 -4.39 6.34
CA SER A 279 -0.99 -5.27 6.34
C SER A 279 -0.98 -6.35 5.27
N TYR A 280 -1.98 -6.39 4.39
CA TYR A 280 -2.10 -7.39 3.34
C TYR A 280 -2.18 -8.84 3.85
N LEU A 281 -2.86 -9.06 4.98
CA LEU A 281 -3.16 -10.41 5.46
C LEU A 281 -4.54 -10.91 5.09
N ILE A 282 -5.50 -10.00 5.10
CA ILE A 282 -6.87 -10.24 4.63
C ILE A 282 -7.15 -9.28 3.47
N TYR A 283 -8.01 -9.68 2.56
CA TYR A 283 -8.40 -8.88 1.40
C TYR A 283 -9.79 -9.29 0.92
N ASN A 284 -10.41 -8.46 0.10
CA ASN A 284 -11.63 -8.83 -0.60
C ASN A 284 -11.26 -9.51 -1.92
N GLU A 285 -11.58 -10.79 -2.00
CA GLU A 285 -11.41 -11.63 -3.17
C GLU A 285 -12.65 -11.48 -4.06
N PRO A 286 -12.52 -10.92 -5.29
CA PRO A 286 -13.63 -10.86 -6.23
C PRO A 286 -13.99 -12.26 -6.71
N LEU A 287 -15.30 -12.56 -6.73
CA LEU A 287 -15.87 -13.81 -7.22
C LEU A 287 -16.42 -13.58 -8.62
N TYR A 288 -15.69 -14.11 -9.60
CA TYR A 288 -16.10 -14.04 -10.98
C TYR A 288 -17.08 -15.15 -11.35
N HIS A 289 -18.20 -14.78 -11.97
CA HIS A 289 -19.05 -15.71 -12.72
C HIS A 289 -19.03 -15.32 -14.19
N MET A 290 -18.59 -16.24 -15.06
CA MET A 290 -18.50 -16.01 -16.51
C MET A 290 -17.62 -14.79 -16.88
N GLY A 291 -16.59 -14.51 -16.10
CA GLY A 291 -15.68 -13.38 -16.32
C GLY A 291 -16.23 -12.02 -15.90
N VAL A 292 -17.39 -11.99 -15.25
CA VAL A 292 -17.98 -10.79 -14.65
C VAL A 292 -17.85 -10.89 -13.14
N ASP A 293 -17.44 -9.81 -12.49
CA ASP A 293 -17.44 -9.72 -11.04
C ASP A 293 -18.89 -9.69 -10.53
N VAL A 294 -19.25 -10.64 -9.67
CA VAL A 294 -20.64 -10.80 -9.20
C VAL A 294 -20.78 -10.54 -7.71
N LEU A 295 -19.76 -10.87 -6.92
CA LEU A 295 -19.73 -10.74 -5.45
C LEU A 295 -18.27 -10.65 -5.00
N SER A 296 -17.99 -10.04 -3.86
CA SER A 296 -16.70 -10.20 -3.18
C SER A 296 -16.83 -11.05 -1.91
N GLN A 297 -15.73 -11.66 -1.48
CA GLN A 297 -15.63 -12.33 -0.19
C GLN A 297 -14.34 -11.92 0.52
N THR A 298 -14.40 -11.67 1.83
CA THR A 298 -13.17 -11.50 2.60
C THR A 298 -12.43 -12.82 2.72
N SER A 299 -11.17 -12.83 2.32
CA SER A 299 -10.31 -14.00 2.20
C SER A 299 -8.92 -13.71 2.77
N LEU A 300 -8.15 -14.77 3.04
CA LEU A 300 -6.75 -14.66 3.42
C LEU A 300 -5.88 -14.54 2.18
N THR A 301 -4.87 -13.68 2.20
CA THR A 301 -3.87 -13.64 1.12
C THR A 301 -3.07 -14.95 1.08
N GLU A 302 -2.50 -15.29 -0.07
CA GLU A 302 -1.65 -16.49 -0.18
C GLU A 302 -0.44 -16.43 0.78
N PHE A 303 0.09 -15.22 1.01
CA PHE A 303 1.10 -14.97 2.03
C PHE A 303 0.60 -15.39 3.42
N ALA A 304 -0.56 -14.88 3.86
CA ALA A 304 -1.16 -15.22 5.15
C ALA A 304 -1.44 -16.73 5.29
N LYS A 305 -2.06 -17.34 4.26
CA LYS A 305 -2.32 -18.80 4.22
C LYS A 305 -1.03 -19.61 4.38
N SER A 306 0.04 -19.21 3.68
CA SER A 306 1.33 -19.91 3.76
C SER A 306 1.96 -19.84 5.15
N ILE A 307 1.80 -18.72 5.86
CA ILE A 307 2.40 -18.50 7.17
C ILE A 307 1.61 -19.24 8.24
N ILE A 308 0.29 -19.15 8.21
CA ILE A 308 -0.61 -19.89 9.10
C ILE A 308 -0.31 -21.39 9.02
N LYS A 309 -0.24 -21.95 7.80
CA LYS A 309 0.09 -23.36 7.57
C LYS A 309 1.47 -23.73 8.13
N ARG A 310 2.48 -22.88 7.94
CA ARG A 310 3.84 -23.15 8.43
C ARG A 310 3.97 -23.04 9.95
N LYS A 311 3.29 -22.07 10.57
CA LYS A 311 3.33 -21.86 12.02
C LYS A 311 2.76 -23.07 12.78
N TRP A 312 1.66 -23.62 12.26
CA TRP A 312 0.97 -24.76 12.87
C TRP A 312 1.04 -26.03 12.03
N ILE A 313 2.16 -26.24 11.33
CA ILE A 313 2.37 -27.41 10.45
C ILE A 313 2.19 -28.75 11.19
N ASN A 314 2.49 -28.77 12.49
CA ASN A 314 2.38 -29.93 13.36
C ASN A 314 1.06 -29.99 14.15
N SER A 315 0.16 -29.02 13.98
CA SER A 315 -1.12 -29.04 14.70
C SER A 315 -2.09 -30.01 14.04
N SER A 316 -2.82 -30.75 14.89
CA SER A 316 -3.90 -31.64 14.45
C SER A 316 -5.06 -30.90 13.77
N SER A 317 -5.18 -29.58 13.98
CA SER A 317 -6.18 -28.74 13.31
C SER A 317 -5.80 -27.26 13.43
N ILE A 318 -5.50 -26.60 12.30
CA ILE A 318 -5.25 -25.15 12.24
C ILE A 318 -6.44 -24.36 12.80
N CYS A 319 -7.67 -24.80 12.50
CA CYS A 319 -8.87 -24.18 13.06
C CYS A 319 -8.84 -24.21 14.59
N LYS A 320 -8.37 -25.29 15.22
CA LYS A 320 -8.23 -25.35 16.69
C LYS A 320 -7.17 -24.43 17.27
N GLU A 321 -6.15 -24.04 16.51
CA GLU A 321 -5.10 -23.10 16.98
C GLU A 321 -5.52 -21.63 16.79
N LEU A 322 -6.27 -21.35 15.72
CA LEU A 322 -6.95 -20.07 15.53
C LEU A 322 -8.19 -19.94 16.42
N MET A 323 -8.70 -21.06 16.94
CA MET A 323 -9.70 -21.06 17.98
C MET A 323 -9.06 -20.79 19.35
N ILE A 324 -9.45 -19.70 20.01
CA ILE A 324 -8.97 -19.39 21.37
C ILE A 324 -9.28 -20.59 22.27
N LYS A 325 -8.23 -21.28 22.72
CA LYS A 325 -8.31 -22.15 23.89
C LYS A 325 -8.60 -21.22 25.08
N ASN A 326 -9.76 -21.37 25.72
CA ASN A 326 -10.16 -20.66 26.93
C ASN A 326 -9.07 -20.75 28.01
N GLN A 327 -8.08 -19.85 28.00
CA GLN A 327 -7.00 -19.81 29.00
C GLN A 327 -6.11 -18.57 28.85
N VAL A 328 -6.64 -17.36 29.03
CA VAL A 328 -5.81 -16.21 29.50
C VAL A 328 -6.60 -15.42 30.53
N SER A 329 -5.96 -15.15 31.68
CA SER A 329 -6.48 -14.34 32.77
C SER A 329 -6.55 -12.87 32.35
N VAL A 330 -7.67 -12.24 32.69
CA VAL A 330 -8.13 -10.89 32.29
C VAL A 330 -7.15 -9.75 32.66
N ASP A 331 -6.26 -9.97 33.61
CA ASP A 331 -5.48 -8.90 34.23
C ASP A 331 -4.26 -8.42 33.40
N SER A 332 -3.84 -9.15 32.35
CA SER A 332 -2.67 -8.74 31.54
C SER A 332 -3.02 -7.78 30.39
N ILE A 333 -4.28 -7.73 29.95
CA ILE A 333 -4.71 -6.94 28.77
C ILE A 333 -5.15 -5.53 29.16
N LEU A 334 -5.64 -5.35 30.39
CA LEU A 334 -6.09 -4.05 30.90
C LEU A 334 -4.91 -3.10 31.18
N ASN A 335 -3.72 -3.63 31.52
CA ASN A 335 -2.55 -2.79 31.79
C ASN A 335 -1.91 -2.16 30.53
N GLU A 336 -2.23 -2.64 29.33
CA GLU A 336 -1.71 -2.04 28.07
C GLU A 336 -2.66 -0.98 27.48
N THR A 337 -3.88 -0.83 28.00
CA THR A 337 -4.87 0.13 27.50
C THR A 337 -5.15 1.31 28.44
N GLU A 338 -4.59 1.30 29.65
CA GLU A 338 -4.67 2.44 30.59
C GLU A 338 -3.69 3.59 30.27
N ASP A 339 -2.75 3.42 29.33
CA ASP A 339 -1.77 4.46 28.96
C ASP A 339 -2.21 5.41 27.81
N ILE A 340 -3.48 5.40 27.39
CA ILE A 340 -3.97 6.24 26.27
C ILE A 340 -5.00 7.33 26.69
N GLU A 341 -5.39 7.43 27.96
CA GLU A 341 -6.33 8.47 28.40
C GLU A 341 -5.74 9.39 29.49
N THR A 342 -4.92 10.36 29.08
CA THR A 342 -5.03 11.75 29.57
C THR A 342 -4.39 12.71 28.56
N GLU A 343 -5.13 13.13 27.53
CA GLU A 343 -4.99 14.50 27.04
C GLU A 343 -6.35 14.98 26.53
N ASP A 344 -6.94 15.82 27.36
CA ASP A 344 -8.23 16.47 27.28
C ASP A 344 -8.26 17.41 26.07
N ILE A 345 -8.84 16.98 24.95
CA ILE A 345 -9.11 17.88 23.82
C ILE A 345 -10.47 18.52 24.07
N GLY A 346 -10.44 19.66 24.76
CA GLY A 346 -11.56 20.58 24.88
C GLY A 346 -12.12 20.93 23.51
N PHE A 347 -13.32 20.42 23.25
CA PHE A 347 -14.20 20.91 22.19
C PHE A 347 -14.83 22.22 22.67
N ASP A 348 -14.24 23.35 22.30
CA ASP A 348 -14.94 24.63 22.29
C ASP A 348 -15.10 25.07 20.83
N GLY A 349 -16.36 25.21 20.42
CA GLY A 349 -16.73 25.53 19.06
C GLY A 349 -16.48 26.98 18.69
N PHE A 350 -16.14 27.20 17.43
CA PHE A 350 -16.64 28.24 16.53
C PHE A 350 -16.37 27.85 15.08
#